data_AF-A0ABD3IHZ3-F1
#
_entry.id   AF-A0ABD3IHZ3-F1
#
_cell.length_a   1.000
_cell.length_b   1.000
_cell.length_c   1.000
_cell.angle_alpha   90.00
_cell.angle_beta   90.00
_cell.angle_gamma   90.00
#
_symmetry.space_group_name_H-M   'P 1'
#
loop_
_entity.id
_entity.type
_entity.pdbx_description
1 polymer ?
#
loop_
_entity_poly.entity_id
_entity_poly.type
_entity_poly.pdbx_seq_one_letter_code
_entity_poly.pdbx_strand_id
1 'polypeptide(L)'
;MPKRTREAKDSNAAEVGNEREERTTETRKIPPAHYAFKIEYFSLLSTNDITMYETNEFKVGDQKWQLILYPNGDRSRKGEDHMFPYLAVSEANPLKVGWEINATVRFSVVDQIRDEYLAKEGTFVL
;
A
#
# COMPACT_ATOMS: atom_id res chain seq x y z
N MET A 1 61.18 -18.34 -11.49
CA MET A 1 59.88 -17.94 -10.90
C MET A 1 58.93 -17.62 -12.03
N PRO A 2 57.66 -18.08 -12.07
CA PRO A 2 57.06 -19.29 -11.52
C PRO A 2 56.35 -20.15 -12.59
N LYS A 3 55.99 -21.37 -12.19
CA LYS A 3 55.26 -22.40 -12.94
C LYS A 3 53.84 -21.93 -13.28
N ARG A 4 53.39 -22.16 -14.52
CA ARG A 4 51.97 -22.08 -14.88
C ARG A 4 51.35 -23.46 -14.72
N THR A 5 50.78 -23.73 -13.56
CA THR A 5 49.90 -24.88 -13.32
C THR A 5 48.48 -24.49 -13.78
N ARG A 6 47.82 -25.38 -14.51
CA ARG A 6 46.39 -25.30 -14.84
C ARG A 6 45.60 -25.90 -13.68
N GLU A 7 44.51 -25.25 -13.27
CA GLU A 7 43.36 -25.94 -12.70
C GLU A 7 42.08 -25.34 -13.28
N ALA A 8 41.25 -26.24 -13.83
CA ALA A 8 39.87 -25.97 -14.15
C ALA A 8 39.08 -25.89 -12.85
N LYS A 9 38.16 -24.93 -12.76
CA LYS A 9 37.07 -25.01 -11.79
C LYS A 9 35.78 -24.62 -12.48
N ASP A 10 35.13 -25.64 -13.03
CA ASP A 10 33.69 -25.64 -13.17
C ASP A 10 33.09 -25.33 -11.79
N SER A 11 32.44 -24.20 -11.69
CA SER A 11 31.48 -23.95 -10.63
C SER A 11 30.34 -23.20 -11.28
N ASN A 12 29.27 -23.94 -11.58
CA ASN A 12 27.92 -23.38 -11.72
C ASN A 12 27.65 -22.57 -10.45
N ALA A 13 27.89 -21.26 -10.53
CA ALA A 13 27.28 -20.33 -9.61
C ALA A 13 25.81 -20.28 -10.01
N ALA A 14 24.96 -20.88 -9.18
CA ALA A 14 23.53 -20.69 -9.27
C ALA A 14 23.26 -19.19 -9.35
N GLU A 15 22.63 -18.75 -10.45
CA GLU A 15 21.91 -17.50 -10.45
C GLU A 15 20.88 -17.60 -9.33
N VAL A 16 21.17 -16.95 -8.22
CA VAL A 16 20.14 -16.58 -7.24
C VAL A 16 19.27 -15.60 -8.00
N GLY A 17 18.21 -16.15 -8.60
CA GLY A 17 17.11 -15.38 -9.13
C GLY A 17 16.66 -14.43 -8.04
N ASN A 18 16.84 -13.14 -8.29
CA ASN A 18 16.18 -12.11 -7.51
C ASN A 18 14.71 -12.23 -7.88
N GLU A 19 13.99 -13.09 -7.17
CA GLU A 19 12.53 -13.15 -7.17
C GLU A 19 12.07 -11.79 -6.63
N ARG A 20 12.00 -10.80 -7.52
CA ARG A 20 11.14 -9.65 -7.30
C ARG A 20 9.76 -10.25 -7.23
N GLU A 21 9.26 -10.42 -6.01
CA GLU A 21 7.89 -10.74 -5.71
C GLU A 21 7.02 -9.87 -6.63
N GLU A 22 6.44 -10.50 -7.63
CA GLU A 22 5.66 -9.82 -8.66
C GLU A 22 4.42 -9.28 -7.95
N ARG A 23 4.51 -8.03 -7.46
CA ARG A 23 3.38 -7.32 -6.87
C ARG A 23 2.37 -7.07 -7.98
N THR A 24 1.54 -8.05 -8.25
CA THR A 24 0.44 -7.97 -9.20
C THR A 24 -0.50 -6.85 -8.78
N THR A 25 -0.61 -5.84 -9.64
CA THR A 25 -1.63 -4.80 -9.58
C THR A 25 -2.76 -5.26 -10.48
N GLU A 26 -3.98 -5.30 -9.97
CA GLU A 26 -5.14 -5.72 -10.76
C GLU A 26 -5.85 -4.50 -11.35
N THR A 27 -6.14 -4.54 -12.65
CA THR A 27 -7.07 -3.59 -13.29
C THR A 27 -8.49 -4.14 -13.21
N ARG A 28 -9.46 -3.29 -12.83
CA ARG A 28 -10.87 -3.67 -12.69
C ARG A 28 -11.76 -2.57 -13.21
N LYS A 29 -12.91 -2.92 -13.80
CA LYS A 29 -13.94 -1.95 -14.23
C LYS A 29 -15.01 -1.66 -13.18
N ILE A 30 -15.01 -2.44 -12.10
CA ILE A 30 -16.05 -2.38 -11.06
C ILE A 30 -15.56 -1.45 -9.95
N PRO A 31 -16.37 -0.50 -9.49
CA PRO A 31 -16.01 0.40 -8.40
C PRO A 31 -15.76 -0.32 -7.07
N PRO A 32 -15.00 0.29 -6.14
CA PRO A 32 -14.87 -0.20 -4.77
C PRO A 32 -16.23 -0.35 -4.10
N ALA A 33 -16.42 -1.44 -3.37
CA ALA A 33 -17.72 -1.79 -2.81
C ALA A 33 -18.10 -1.00 -1.54
N HIS A 34 -17.12 -0.59 -0.74
CA HIS A 34 -17.38 -0.11 0.63
C HIS A 34 -17.22 1.41 0.79
N TYR A 35 -16.17 1.98 0.19
CA TYR A 35 -15.86 3.39 0.36
C TYR A 35 -15.14 3.93 -0.87
N ALA A 36 -15.56 5.11 -1.30
CA ALA A 36 -14.91 5.89 -2.34
C ALA A 36 -14.98 7.36 -1.94
N PHE A 37 -13.89 8.09 -2.17
CA PHE A 37 -13.83 9.53 -1.96
C PHE A 37 -13.06 10.17 -3.12
N LYS A 38 -13.33 11.44 -3.36
CA LYS A 38 -12.71 12.22 -4.43
C LYS A 38 -12.02 13.43 -3.82
N ILE A 39 -10.78 13.67 -4.22
CA ILE A 39 -10.04 14.89 -3.90
C ILE A 39 -10.13 15.80 -5.14
N GLU A 40 -10.87 16.90 -5.04
CA GLU A 40 -11.09 17.80 -6.19
C GLU A 40 -9.88 18.68 -6.51
N TYR A 41 -9.08 19.02 -5.49
CA TYR A 41 -7.93 19.92 -5.61
C TYR A 41 -6.67 19.28 -5.02
N PHE A 42 -6.25 18.15 -5.57
CA PHE A 42 -5.13 17.37 -5.02
C PHE A 42 -3.84 18.19 -4.89
N SER A 43 -3.53 19.05 -5.88
CA SER A 43 -2.36 19.92 -5.83
C SER A 43 -2.32 20.84 -4.62
N LEU A 44 -3.49 21.24 -4.09
CA LEU A 44 -3.55 22.08 -2.89
C LEU A 44 -3.06 21.38 -1.62
N LEU A 45 -3.06 20.04 -1.61
CA LEU A 45 -2.48 19.29 -0.51
C LEU A 45 -0.97 19.54 -0.44
N SER A 46 -0.29 19.55 -1.59
CA SER A 46 1.14 19.85 -1.64
C SER A 46 1.46 21.33 -1.49
N THR A 47 0.72 22.23 -2.16
CA THR A 47 1.05 23.68 -2.10
C THR A 47 0.83 24.31 -0.74
N ASN A 48 -0.03 23.72 0.10
CA ASN A 48 -0.32 24.21 1.45
C ASN A 48 0.41 23.39 2.53
N ASP A 49 1.41 22.60 2.14
CA ASP A 49 2.20 21.74 3.05
C ASP A 49 1.33 20.81 3.92
N ILE A 50 0.20 20.34 3.38
CA ILE A 50 -0.67 19.38 4.07
C ILE A 50 0.03 18.03 4.09
N THR A 51 0.48 17.65 5.28
CA THR A 51 1.20 16.39 5.51
C THR A 51 0.27 15.18 5.51
N MET A 52 -0.99 15.38 5.90
CA MET A 52 -1.98 14.32 6.08
C MET A 52 -3.40 14.82 5.79
N TYR A 53 -4.21 14.00 5.15
CA TYR A 53 -5.62 14.23 4.89
C TYR A 53 -6.45 13.05 5.41
N GLU A 54 -7.39 13.32 6.31
CA GLU A 54 -8.30 12.32 6.85
C GLU A 54 -9.66 12.40 6.17
N THR A 55 -10.23 11.26 5.82
CA THR A 55 -11.56 11.20 5.21
C THR A 55 -12.66 11.21 6.27
N ASN A 56 -13.92 11.31 5.84
CA ASN A 56 -15.04 10.99 6.71
C ASN A 56 -15.00 9.50 7.12
N GLU A 57 -15.59 9.20 8.27
CA GLU A 57 -15.78 7.83 8.74
C GLU A 57 -16.74 7.05 7.83
N PHE A 58 -16.52 5.73 7.74
CA PHE A 58 -17.42 4.80 7.07
C PHE A 58 -17.50 3.48 7.82
N LYS A 59 -18.66 2.81 7.76
CA LYS A 59 -18.90 1.57 8.50
C LYS A 59 -18.72 0.35 7.59
N VAL A 60 -17.94 -0.62 8.03
CA VAL A 60 -17.82 -1.94 7.39
C VAL A 60 -17.79 -3.00 8.50
N GLY A 61 -18.72 -3.96 8.42
CA GLY A 61 -19.00 -4.86 9.54
C GLY A 61 -19.43 -4.07 10.77
N ASP A 62 -18.85 -4.42 11.93
CA ASP A 62 -19.14 -3.76 13.21
C ASP A 62 -18.18 -2.62 13.55
N GLN A 63 -17.27 -2.27 12.63
CA GLN A 63 -16.23 -1.28 12.85
C GLN A 63 -16.50 0.00 12.06
N LYS A 64 -16.14 1.14 12.67
CA LYS A 64 -16.05 2.43 11.99
C LYS A 64 -14.60 2.63 11.55
N TRP A 65 -14.42 2.87 10.28
CA TRP A 65 -13.14 3.04 9.63
C TRP A 65 -12.96 4.47 9.16
N GLN A 66 -11.71 4.89 9.07
CA GLN A 66 -11.31 6.16 8.47
C GLN A 66 -10.10 5.91 7.58
N LEU A 67 -10.06 6.57 6.42
CA LEU A 67 -8.90 6.54 5.55
C LEU A 67 -8.04 7.78 5.85
N ILE A 68 -6.73 7.55 6.00
CA ILE A 68 -5.74 8.59 6.23
C ILE A 68 -4.77 8.58 5.06
N LEU A 69 -4.61 9.72 4.40
CA LEU A 69 -3.75 9.85 3.22
C LEU A 69 -2.57 10.76 3.53
N TYR A 70 -1.36 10.32 3.21
CA TYR A 70 -0.15 11.14 3.21
C TYR A 70 0.21 11.44 1.75
N PRO A 71 -0.15 12.62 1.22
CA PRO A 71 -0.09 12.91 -0.21
C PRO A 71 1.35 12.95 -0.75
N ASN A 72 2.26 13.52 0.04
CA ASN A 72 3.69 13.61 -0.25
C ASN A 72 4.51 12.55 0.50
N GLY A 73 3.82 11.56 1.05
CA GLY A 73 4.37 10.44 1.75
C GLY A 73 4.68 10.65 3.23
N ASP A 74 5.25 9.60 3.83
CA ASP A 74 5.47 9.48 5.26
C ASP A 74 6.95 9.23 5.55
N ARG A 75 7.66 10.32 5.88
CA ARG A 75 9.09 10.30 6.24
C ARG A 75 9.39 9.37 7.41
N SER A 76 8.46 9.22 8.36
CA SER A 76 8.66 8.38 9.54
C SER A 76 8.80 6.90 9.17
N ARG A 77 8.27 6.50 8.00
CA ARG A 77 8.31 5.12 7.49
C ARG A 77 9.21 4.96 6.27
N LYS A 78 10.11 5.90 6.01
CA LYS A 78 10.99 5.92 4.82
C LYS A 78 10.21 5.90 3.50
N GLY A 79 8.97 6.38 3.55
CA GLY A 79 8.07 6.50 2.41
C GLY A 79 8.15 7.91 1.83
N GLU A 80 9.34 8.34 1.46
CA GLU A 80 9.53 9.62 0.76
C GLU A 80 9.11 9.44 -0.71
N ASP A 81 8.55 10.48 -1.32
CA ASP A 81 8.20 10.56 -2.76
C ASP A 81 7.04 9.67 -3.26
N HIS A 82 6.33 8.97 -2.38
CA HIS A 82 5.14 8.20 -2.73
C HIS A 82 3.93 8.61 -1.89
N MET A 83 2.73 8.54 -2.47
CA MET A 83 1.48 8.70 -1.74
C MET A 83 1.20 7.45 -0.90
N PHE A 84 0.98 7.60 0.41
CA PHE A 84 0.67 6.48 1.31
C PHE A 84 -0.75 6.58 1.85
N PRO A 85 -1.65 5.64 1.49
CA PRO A 85 -2.92 5.47 2.19
C PRO A 85 -2.77 4.54 3.40
N TYR A 86 -3.41 4.90 4.50
CA TYR A 86 -3.57 4.09 5.70
C TYR A 86 -5.05 3.94 6.02
N LEU A 87 -5.40 2.80 6.61
CA LEU A 87 -6.75 2.54 7.12
C LEU A 87 -6.67 2.46 8.65
N ALA A 88 -7.51 3.25 9.32
CA ALA A 88 -7.61 3.30 10.77
C ALA A 88 -9.02 2.94 11.24
N VAL A 89 -9.12 2.39 12.44
CA VAL A 89 -10.42 2.24 13.14
C VAL A 89 -10.65 3.53 13.93
N SER A 90 -11.73 4.24 13.63
CA SER A 90 -11.99 5.60 14.16
C SER A 90 -12.36 5.60 15.64
N GLU A 91 -13.14 4.59 16.05
CA GLU A 91 -13.42 4.33 17.45
C GLU A 91 -12.67 3.06 17.84
N ALA A 92 -11.59 3.19 18.60
CA ALA A 92 -11.09 2.07 19.37
C ALA A 92 -12.21 1.70 20.34
N ASN A 93 -13.07 0.77 19.95
CA ASN A 93 -14.01 0.20 20.89
C ASN A 93 -13.12 -0.39 21.98
N PRO A 94 -13.20 0.05 23.26
CA PRO A 94 -12.37 -0.50 24.34
C PRO A 94 -12.73 -1.97 24.66
N LEU A 95 -13.41 -2.64 23.72
CA LEU A 95 -13.86 -4.00 23.77
C LEU A 95 -12.65 -4.93 23.78
N LYS A 96 -12.28 -5.26 25.02
CA LYS A 96 -11.50 -6.40 25.48
C LYS A 96 -10.05 -6.40 24.99
N VAL A 97 -9.15 -6.06 25.91
CA VAL A 97 -7.72 -6.41 25.83
C VAL A 97 -7.56 -7.79 25.21
N GLY A 98 -6.88 -7.86 24.05
CA GLY A 98 -6.59 -9.12 23.35
C GLY A 98 -7.49 -9.49 22.15
N TRP A 99 -8.28 -8.58 21.60
CA TRP A 99 -8.98 -8.81 20.33
C TRP A 99 -8.13 -8.37 19.12
N GLU A 100 -8.30 -9.07 18.00
CA GLU A 100 -7.66 -8.81 16.71
C GLU A 100 -8.73 -8.62 15.63
N ILE A 101 -8.55 -7.64 14.76
CA ILE A 101 -9.41 -7.45 13.59
C ILE A 101 -8.70 -8.08 12.39
N ASN A 102 -9.25 -9.19 11.91
CA ASN A 102 -8.84 -9.78 10.64
C ASN A 102 -9.54 -9.05 9.50
N ALA A 103 -8.79 -8.34 8.66
CA ALA A 103 -9.32 -7.55 7.56
C ALA A 103 -8.58 -7.84 6.25
N THR A 104 -9.33 -8.20 5.21
CA THR A 104 -8.84 -8.12 3.83
C THR A 104 -9.18 -6.75 3.28
N VAL A 105 -8.14 -5.96 3.02
CA VAL A 105 -8.26 -4.58 2.55
C VAL A 105 -7.78 -4.51 1.12
N ARG A 106 -8.59 -3.89 0.27
CA ARG A 106 -8.24 -3.59 -1.11
C ARG A 106 -8.27 -2.09 -1.34
N PHE A 107 -7.11 -1.50 -1.53
CA PHE A 107 -6.99 -0.11 -1.96
C PHE A 107 -7.15 -0.04 -3.48
N SER A 108 -7.80 1.00 -3.96
CA SER A 108 -7.97 1.22 -5.39
C SER A 108 -7.83 2.70 -5.74
N VAL A 109 -7.16 2.98 -6.85
CA VAL A 109 -7.04 4.32 -7.44
C VAL A 109 -7.70 4.29 -8.81
N VAL A 110 -8.45 5.34 -9.14
CA VAL A 110 -9.08 5.49 -10.45
C VAL A 110 -8.04 5.98 -11.46
N ASP A 111 -7.79 5.18 -12.50
CA ASP A 111 -7.17 5.63 -13.74
C ASP A 111 -8.23 6.39 -14.55
N GLN A 112 -8.26 7.71 -14.40
CA GLN A 112 -9.26 8.56 -15.06
C GLN A 112 -9.11 8.60 -16.59
N ILE A 113 -7.97 8.17 -17.15
CA ILE A 113 -7.75 8.13 -18.60
C ILE A 113 -8.46 6.91 -19.18
N ARG A 114 -8.38 5.77 -18.48
CA ARG A 114 -8.93 4.49 -18.94
C ARG A 114 -10.32 4.18 -18.37
N ASP A 115 -10.77 4.95 -17.40
CA ASP A 115 -11.98 4.69 -16.61
C ASP A 115 -11.95 3.30 -15.94
N GLU A 116 -10.79 2.98 -15.34
CA GLU A 116 -10.52 1.71 -14.68
C GLU A 116 -9.94 1.92 -13.28
N TYR A 117 -10.02 0.89 -12.45
CA TYR A 117 -9.51 0.89 -11.09
C TYR A 117 -8.22 0.06 -11.03
N LEU A 118 -7.13 0.69 -10.59
CA LEU A 118 -5.89 0.01 -10.21
C LEU A 118 -5.99 -0.38 -8.75
N ALA A 119 -6.00 -1.68 -8.47
CA ALA A 119 -6.23 -2.22 -7.15
C ALA A 119 -5.04 -3.01 -6.61
N LYS A 120 -4.81 -2.87 -5.30
CA LYS A 120 -3.91 -3.74 -4.54
C LYS A 120 -4.62 -4.23 -3.28
N GLU A 121 -4.58 -5.54 -3.09
CA GLU A 121 -5.17 -6.22 -1.94
C GLU A 121 -4.10 -6.69 -0.97
N GLY A 122 -4.46 -6.73 0.31
CA GLY A 122 -3.67 -7.34 1.37
C GLY A 122 -4.57 -7.77 2.53
N THR A 123 -4.12 -8.78 3.27
CA THR A 123 -4.77 -9.25 4.49
C THR A 123 -3.96 -8.79 5.70
N PHE A 124 -4.64 -8.20 6.67
CA PHE A 124 -4.05 -7.59 7.85
C PHE A 124 -4.74 -8.11 9.11
N VAL A 125 -3.95 -8.23 10.17
CA VAL A 125 -4.44 -8.41 11.54
C VAL A 125 -4.14 -7.10 12.26
N LEU A 126 -5.19 -6.38 12.65
CA LEU A 126 -5.14 -5.06 13.29
C LEU A 126 -5.47 -5.15 14.78
#